data_AF-A0A3D0HAF6-F1
#
_entry.id   AF-A0A3D0HAF6-F1
#
_cell.length_a   1.000
_cell.length_b   1.000
_cell.length_c   1.000
_cell.angle_alpha   90.00
_cell.angle_beta   90.00
_cell.angle_gamma   90.00
#
_symmetry.space_group_name_H-M   'P 1'
#
loop_
_entity.id
_entity.type
_entity.pdbx_description
1 polymer ?
#
loop_
_entity_poly.entity_id
_entity_poly.type
_entity_poly.pdbx_seq_one_letter_code
_entity_poly.pdbx_strand_id
1 'polypeptide(L)'
;MNGCAAFIFVTVIFLMQNAGVEITAVTMITWILIATIAAVGNAGVPMGCFFLSASLLASMDIPIHLMGVILPVYAVIDMVETTLNVWSDSCVAACVNHDLYED
;
A
#
# COMPACT_ATOMS: atom_id res chain seq x y z
N MET A 1 -2.52 -7.73 2.40
CA MET A 1 -3.19 -6.99 1.29
C MET A 1 -2.12 -6.44 0.35
N ASN A 2 -1.81 -7.16 -0.73
CA ASN A 2 -0.75 -6.81 -1.67
C ASN A 2 -0.98 -5.46 -2.39
N GLY A 3 -2.22 -5.20 -2.83
CA GLY A 3 -2.60 -3.93 -3.45
C GLY A 3 -2.43 -2.74 -2.51
N CYS A 4 -2.83 -2.90 -1.25
CA CYS A 4 -2.68 -1.87 -0.22
C CYS A 4 -1.21 -1.52 0.05
N ALA A 5 -0.34 -2.53 0.14
CA ALA A 5 1.09 -2.33 0.34
C ALA A 5 1.70 -1.54 -0.84
N ALA A 6 1.31 -1.88 -2.08
CA ALA A 6 1.76 -1.16 -3.26
C ALA A 6 1.27 0.30 -3.25
N PHE A 7 0.02 0.55 -2.89
CA PHE A 7 -0.53 1.90 -2.79
C PHE A 7 0.21 2.76 -1.76
N ILE A 8 0.42 2.23 -0.54
CA ILE A 8 1.15 2.94 0.52
C ILE A 8 2.55 3.30 0.06
N PHE A 9 3.29 2.32 -0.49
CA PHE A 9 4.64 2.53 -0.97
C PHE A 9 4.72 3.62 -2.05
N VAL A 10 3.92 3.49 -3.11
CA VAL A 10 3.95 4.43 -4.24
C VAL A 10 3.54 5.83 -3.81
N THR A 11 2.48 5.94 -3.02
CA THR A 11 1.94 7.24 -2.56
C THR A 11 2.93 7.96 -1.66
N VAL A 12 3.55 7.24 -0.71
CA VAL A 12 4.54 7.81 0.19
C VAL A 12 5.77 8.29 -0.56
N ILE A 13 6.34 7.46 -1.43
CA ILE A 13 7.53 7.84 -2.21
C ILE A 13 7.22 9.04 -3.11
N PHE A 14 6.06 9.06 -3.77
CA PHE A 14 5.63 10.19 -4.59
C PHE A 14 5.54 11.49 -3.78
N LEU A 15 4.93 11.46 -2.59
CA LEU A 15 4.79 12.63 -1.73
C LEU A 15 6.12 13.10 -1.16
N MET A 16 6.99 12.17 -0.76
CA MET A 16 8.36 12.47 -0.32
C MET A 16 9.16 13.19 -1.43
N GLN A 17 9.09 12.71 -2.66
CA GLN A 17 9.76 13.34 -3.81
C GLN A 17 9.23 14.76 -4.07
N ASN A 18 7.90 14.95 -4.02
CA ASN A 18 7.29 16.27 -4.20
C ASN A 18 7.66 17.25 -3.06
N ALA A 19 7.89 16.73 -1.84
CA ALA A 19 8.37 17.51 -0.71
C ALA A 19 9.88 17.83 -0.78
N GLY A 20 10.58 17.40 -1.84
CA GLY A 20 12.01 17.64 -2.01
C GLY A 20 12.91 16.72 -1.19
N VAL A 21 12.38 15.62 -0.66
CA VAL A 21 13.17 14.62 0.08
C VAL A 21 13.95 13.76 -0.90
N GLU A 22 15.26 13.62 -0.66
CA GLU A 22 16.11 12.74 -1.46
C GLU A 22 15.76 11.26 -1.20
N ILE A 23 15.35 10.55 -2.25
CA ILE A 23 15.04 9.12 -2.18
C ILE A 23 16.26 8.31 -2.60
N THR A 24 16.85 7.60 -1.64
CA THR A 24 17.92 6.63 -1.91
C THR A 24 17.35 5.22 -2.12
N ALA A 25 18.16 4.32 -2.69
CA ALA A 25 17.80 2.91 -2.78
C ALA A 25 17.51 2.27 -1.41
N VAL A 26 18.23 2.69 -0.36
CA VAL A 26 18.02 2.23 1.02
C VAL A 26 16.65 2.70 1.55
N THR A 27 16.27 3.95 1.24
CA THR A 27 14.97 4.50 1.58
C THR A 27 13.84 3.71 0.92
N MET A 28 13.99 3.35 -0.36
CA MET A 28 13.00 2.53 -1.07
C MET A 28 12.85 1.14 -0.46
N ILE A 29 13.95 0.43 -0.16
CA ILE A 29 13.90 -0.90 0.45
C ILE A 29 13.24 -0.85 1.84
N THR A 30 13.59 0.16 2.64
CA THR A 30 12.97 0.39 3.95
C THR A 30 11.46 0.58 3.81
N TRP A 31 11.03 1.39 2.85
CA TRP A 31 9.62 1.64 2.61
C TRP A 31 8.85 0.45 2.07
N ILE A 32 9.49 -0.43 1.31
CA ILE A 32 8.88 -1.72 0.94
C ILE A 32 8.52 -2.48 2.22
N LEU A 33 9.46 -2.67 3.14
CA LEU A 33 9.21 -3.39 4.39
C LEU A 33 8.12 -2.74 5.25
N ILE A 34 8.18 -1.41 5.41
CA ILE A 34 7.18 -0.65 6.19
C ILE A 34 5.80 -0.81 5.57
N ALA A 35 5.68 -0.65 4.24
CA ALA A 35 4.41 -0.75 3.55
C ALA A 35 3.82 -2.16 3.65
N THR A 36 4.64 -3.22 3.56
CA THR A 36 4.16 -4.60 3.72
C THR A 36 3.62 -4.84 5.13
N ILE A 37 4.34 -4.39 6.17
CA ILE A 37 3.91 -4.54 7.56
C ILE A 37 2.62 -3.75 7.80
N ALA A 38 2.57 -2.51 7.34
CA ALA A 38 1.42 -1.65 7.56
C ALA A 38 0.15 -2.16 6.84
N ALA A 39 0.29 -2.77 5.67
CA ALA A 39 -0.82 -3.35 4.92
C ALA A 39 -1.49 -4.54 5.62
N VAL A 40 -0.83 -5.21 6.56
CA VAL A 40 -1.45 -6.30 7.36
C VAL A 40 -2.49 -5.74 8.33
N GLY A 41 -2.25 -4.54 8.89
CA GLY A 41 -3.12 -3.92 9.90
C GLY A 41 -4.41 -3.31 9.36
N ASN A 42 -4.60 -3.27 8.04
CA ASN A 42 -5.64 -2.44 7.41
C ASN A 42 -6.97 -3.16 7.10
N ALA A 43 -7.10 -4.44 7.45
CA ALA A 43 -8.28 -5.24 7.08
C ALA A 43 -9.62 -4.74 7.67
N GLY A 44 -9.60 -3.97 8.77
CA GLY A 44 -10.79 -3.52 9.47
C GLY A 44 -11.26 -2.09 9.17
N VAL A 45 -10.52 -1.33 8.36
CA VAL A 45 -10.76 0.11 8.19
C VAL A 45 -11.18 0.43 6.75
N PRO A 46 -12.36 1.05 6.52
CA PRO A 46 -12.77 1.48 5.18
C PRO A 46 -11.82 2.58 4.68
N MET A 47 -11.39 2.49 3.42
CA MET A 47 -10.34 3.35 2.85
C MET A 47 -9.03 3.36 3.68
N GLY A 48 -8.72 2.26 4.37
CA GLY A 48 -7.60 2.19 5.32
C GLY A 48 -6.25 2.53 4.69
N CYS A 49 -6.00 2.16 3.43
CA CYS A 49 -4.70 2.37 2.77
C CYS A 49 -4.44 3.86 2.54
N PHE A 50 -5.47 4.64 2.20
CA PHE A 50 -5.40 6.09 2.11
C PHE A 50 -5.09 6.75 3.46
N PHE A 51 -5.87 6.43 4.50
CA PHE A 51 -5.70 7.04 5.82
C PHE A 51 -4.37 6.68 6.47
N LEU A 52 -3.92 5.43 6.29
CA LEU A 52 -2.67 4.97 6.84
C LEU A 52 -1.45 5.58 6.12
N SER A 53 -1.54 5.79 4.80
CA SER A 53 -0.50 6.55 4.07
C SER A 53 -0.44 8.00 4.55
N ALA A 54 -1.60 8.65 4.73
CA ALA A 54 -1.68 10.01 5.23
C ALA A 54 -1.13 10.16 6.65
N SER A 55 -1.42 9.20 7.54
CA SER A 55 -0.92 9.22 8.92
C SER A 55 0.60 9.03 9.00
N LEU A 56 1.16 8.14 8.19
CA LEU A 56 2.61 7.93 8.11
C LEU A 56 3.33 9.18 7.59
N LEU A 57 2.81 9.80 6.53
CA LEU A 57 3.39 11.04 5.99
C LEU A 57 3.28 12.21 6.98
N ALA A 58 2.14 12.34 7.67
CA ALA A 58 1.96 13.35 8.71
C ALA A 58 2.93 13.15 9.88
N SER A 59 3.24 11.89 10.24
CA SER A 59 4.21 11.58 11.30
C SER A 59 5.66 11.96 10.96
N MET A 60 5.94 12.19 9.67
CA MET A 60 7.24 12.59 9.15
C MET A 60 7.30 14.08 8.77
N ASP A 61 6.31 14.87 9.20
CA ASP A 61 6.17 16.29 8.84
C ASP A 61 6.08 16.54 7.33
N ILE A 62 5.63 15.54 6.55
CA ILE A 62 5.49 15.68 5.11
C ILE A 62 4.13 16.31 4.76
N PRO A 63 4.10 17.36 3.93
CA PRO A 63 2.86 18.03 3.57
C PRO A 63 1.86 17.11 2.86
N ILE A 64 0.76 16.74 3.54
CA ILE A 64 -0.28 15.86 2.99
C ILE A 64 -1.29 16.54 2.06
N HIS A 65 -1.12 17.82 1.75
CA HIS A 65 -2.01 18.59 0.87
C HIS A 65 -2.26 17.89 -0.49
N LEU A 66 -1.23 17.26 -1.05
CA LEU A 66 -1.29 16.49 -2.29
C LEU A 66 -2.13 15.19 -2.16
N MET A 67 -2.34 14.66 -0.95
CA MET A 67 -3.30 13.55 -0.74
C MET A 67 -4.73 13.96 -1.12
N GLY A 68 -5.08 15.25 -0.94
CA GLY A 68 -6.37 15.79 -1.35
C GLY A 68 -6.60 15.73 -2.87
N VAL A 69 -5.53 15.70 -3.66
CA VAL A 69 -5.58 15.52 -5.12
C VAL A 69 -5.80 14.06 -5.50
N ILE A 70 -5.31 13.12 -4.69
CA ILE A 70 -5.47 11.67 -4.89
C ILE A 70 -6.86 11.20 -4.47
N LEU A 71 -7.46 11.84 -3.46
CA LEU A 71 -8.75 11.43 -2.87
C LEU A 71 -9.89 11.22 -3.89
N PRO A 72 -10.12 12.09 -4.89
CA PRO A 72 -11.20 11.91 -5.86
C PRO A 72 -11.05 10.65 -6.73
N VAL A 73 -9.81 10.25 -7.03
CA VAL A 73 -9.51 9.05 -7.84
C VAL A 73 -9.32 7.81 -6.97
N TYR A 74 -9.10 7.98 -5.66
CA TYR A 74 -8.84 6.89 -4.72
C TYR A 74 -9.95 5.84 -4.73
N ALA A 75 -11.22 6.23 -4.84
CA ALA A 75 -12.32 5.26 -4.89
C ALA A 75 -12.16 4.21 -6.02
N VAL A 76 -11.66 4.63 -7.19
CA VAL A 76 -11.41 3.71 -8.31
C VAL A 76 -10.19 2.84 -8.03
N ILE A 77 -9.14 3.44 -7.46
CA ILE A 77 -7.90 2.74 -7.11
C ILE A 77 -8.18 1.67 -6.03
N ASP A 78 -8.97 2.00 -5.00
CA ASP A 78 -9.37 1.12 -3.90
C ASP A 78 -10.15 -0.11 -4.39
N MET A 79 -11.00 0.05 -5.42
CA MET A 79 -11.67 -1.07 -6.09
C MET A 79 -10.68 -1.99 -6.82
N VAL A 80 -9.66 -1.42 -7.47
CA VAL A 80 -8.60 -2.20 -8.14
C VAL A 80 -7.74 -2.93 -7.11
N GLU A 81 -7.36 -2.25 -6.02
CA GLU A 81 -6.61 -2.84 -4.91
C GLU A 81 -7.35 -4.03 -4.31
N THR A 82 -8.65 -3.87 -4.06
CA THR A 82 -9.50 -4.94 -3.52
C THR A 82 -9.51 -6.15 -4.45
N THR A 83 -9.65 -5.92 -5.76
CA THR A 83 -9.62 -7.00 -6.77
C THR A 83 -8.27 -7.74 -6.76
N LEU A 84 -7.15 -7.01 -6.73
CA LEU A 84 -5.82 -7.61 -6.69
C LEU A 84 -5.57 -8.42 -5.42
N ASN A 85 -6.04 -7.93 -4.27
CA ASN A 85 -5.91 -8.63 -3.00
C ASN A 85 -6.63 -9.99 -3.05
N VAL A 86 -7.88 -10.02 -3.51
CA VAL A 86 -8.67 -11.26 -3.60
C VAL A 86 -8.07 -12.22 -4.63
N TRP A 87 -7.61 -11.70 -5.76
CA TRP A 87 -6.99 -12.51 -6.80
C TRP A 87 -5.69 -13.16 -6.31
N SER A 88 -4.82 -12.42 -5.61
CA SER A 88 -3.59 -13.00 -5.08
C SER A 88 -3.84 -14.08 -4.04
N ASP A 89 -4.81 -13.87 -3.15
CA ASP A 89 -5.13 -14.83 -2.10
C ASP A 89 -5.73 -16.12 -2.70
N SER A 90 -6.50 -15.99 -3.79
CA SER A 90 -7.02 -17.14 -4.55
C SER A 90 -5.89 -17.94 -5.22
N CYS A 91 -4.87 -17.27 -5.76
CA CYS A 91 -3.70 -17.94 -6.33
C CYS A 91 -2.91 -18.70 -5.27
N VAL A 92 -2.69 -18.09 -4.10
CA VAL A 92 -2.01 -18.75 -2.98
C VAL A 92 -2.78 -19.97 -2.50
N ALA A 93 -4.11 -19.89 -2.39
CA ALA A 93 -4.95 -21.03 -2.03
C ALA A 93 -4.80 -22.20 -3.02
N ALA A 94 -4.73 -21.90 -4.33
CA ALA A 94 -4.51 -22.91 -5.36
C ALA A 94 -3.11 -23.56 -5.26
N CYS A 95 -2.06 -22.76 -5.07
CA CYS A 95 -0.70 -23.28 -4.87
C CYS A 95 -0.60 -24.17 -3.64
N VAL A 96 -1.16 -23.73 -2.50
CA VAL A 96 -1.17 -24.52 -1.26
C VAL A 96 -1.94 -25.82 -1.42
N ASN A 97 -3.04 -25.83 -2.19
CA ASN A 97 -3.76 -27.07 -2.48
C ASN A 97 -2.89 -28.05 -3.28
N HIS A 98 -2.23 -27.56 -4.33
CA HIS A 98 -1.34 -28.37 -5.16
C HIS A 98 -0.21 -28.98 -4.31
N ASP A 99 0.54 -28.15 -3.59
CA ASP A 99 1.75 -28.55 -2.86
C ASP A 99 1.48 -29.45 -1.63
N LEU A 100 0.27 -29.41 -1.05
CA LEU A 100 -0.07 -30.20 0.15
C LEU A 100 -0.90 -31.45 -0.14
N TYR A 101 -1.62 -31.51 -1.26
CA TYR A 101 -2.59 -32.59 -1.52
C TYR A 101 -2.48 -33.24 -2.90
N GLU A 102 -1.85 -32.58 -3.89
CA GLU A 102 -1.73 -33.12 -5.26
C GLU A 102 -0.33 -33.67 -5.59
N ASP A 103 0.67 -33.42 -4.73
CA ASP A 103 2.00 -34.07 -4.75
C ASP A 103 2.02 -35.47 -4.09
#